data_AF-A0A2K1P246-F1
#
_entry.id   AF-A0A2K1P246-F1
#
_cell.length_a   1.000
_cell.length_b   1.000
_cell.length_c   1.000
_cell.angle_alpha   90.00
_cell.angle_beta   90.00
_cell.angle_gamma   90.00
#
_symmetry.space_group_name_H-M   'P 1'
#
loop_
_entity.id
_entity.type
_entity.pdbx_description
1 polymer ?
#
loop_
_entity_poly.entity_id
_entity_poly.type
_entity_poly.pdbx_seq_one_letter_code
_entity_poly.pdbx_strand_id
1 'polypeptide(L)'
;MLYSFFNIFGILLLRQHIKKIPDDSYEALKACIIAGLNVSLSGNPFWGWDIAGFSGDLPEIDLYKRSCELAIFTPIFQFHSEHSGDPVPSAERSPWNIAKYYNDIIKYSIFIDFVLL
;
A
#
# COMPACT_ATOMS: atom_id res chain seq x y z
N MET A 1 7.01 6.91 18.91
CA MET A 1 6.35 6.11 17.86
C MET A 1 7.15 6.36 16.59
N LEU A 2 8.12 5.49 16.30
CA LEU A 2 9.05 5.69 15.19
C LEU A 2 8.49 4.98 13.95
N TYR A 3 8.04 5.75 12.97
CA TYR A 3 7.87 5.23 11.61
C TYR A 3 9.26 4.82 11.12
N SER A 4 9.39 3.61 10.57
CA SER A 4 10.65 3.20 9.96
C SER A 4 10.72 3.84 8.57
N PHE A 5 11.61 4.82 8.42
CA PHE A 5 11.77 5.58 7.18
C PHE A 5 12.84 4.89 6.32
N PHE A 6 12.45 4.39 5.14
CA PHE A 6 13.41 4.00 4.11
C PHE A 6 13.51 5.15 3.11
N ASN A 7 14.72 5.71 2.98
CA ASN A 7 15.01 6.82 2.07
C ASN A 7 15.73 6.24 0.84
N ILE A 8 14.97 6.01 -0.24
CA ILE A 8 15.53 5.62 -1.53
C ILE A 8 15.43 6.86 -2.41
N PHE A 9 16.57 7.51 -2.69
CA PHE A 9 16.66 8.66 -3.61
C PHE A 9 15.70 9.83 -3.33
N GLY A 10 15.53 10.24 -2.06
CA GLY A 10 14.68 11.39 -1.69
C GLY A 10 13.18 11.09 -1.65
N ILE A 11 12.78 9.88 -2.05
CA ILE A 11 11.44 9.34 -1.88
C ILE A 11 11.34 8.74 -0.48
N LEU A 12 10.37 9.22 0.29
CA LEU A 12 10.07 8.63 1.58
C LEU A 12 9.03 7.52 1.44
N LEU A 13 9.48 6.28 1.62
CA LEU A 13 8.58 5.15 1.77
C LEU A 13 8.20 4.97 3.22
N LEU A 14 6.90 5.15 3.48
CA LEU A 14 6.32 4.95 4.79
C LEU A 14 6.08 3.46 4.99
N ARG A 15 7.02 2.81 5.68
CA ARG A 15 6.86 1.40 6.06
C ARG A 15 5.89 1.30 7.22
N GLN A 16 4.90 0.43 7.08
CA GLN A 16 3.76 0.29 7.99
C GLN A 16 4.05 -0.43 9.32
N HIS A 17 5.32 -0.76 9.62
CA HIS A 17 5.72 -1.41 10.87
C HIS A 17 5.54 -0.53 12.11
N ILE A 18 4.29 -0.33 12.49
CA ILE A 18 3.90 0.10 13.83
C ILE A 18 3.89 -1.21 14.62
N LYS A 19 4.87 -1.40 15.51
CA LYS A 19 5.13 -2.64 16.28
C LYS A 19 3.95 -3.26 17.06
N LYS A 20 2.73 -2.75 16.92
CA LYS A 20 1.50 -3.21 17.57
C LYS A 20 0.27 -3.28 16.64
N ILE A 21 0.37 -2.86 15.38
CA ILE A 21 -0.76 -2.80 14.44
C ILE A 21 -0.42 -3.67 13.23
N PRO A 22 -1.32 -4.58 12.80
CA PRO A 22 -1.12 -5.34 11.56
C PRO A 22 -0.97 -4.41 10.35
N ASP A 23 -0.02 -4.72 9.46
CA ASP A 23 0.28 -3.87 8.29
C ASP A 23 -0.90 -3.79 7.31
N ASP A 24 -1.76 -4.81 7.29
CA ASP A 24 -2.96 -4.99 6.45
C ASP A 24 -4.26 -4.57 7.17
N SER A 25 -4.21 -3.49 7.96
CA SER A 25 -5.37 -2.99 8.73
C SER A 25 -5.78 -1.56 8.37
N TYR A 26 -7.04 -1.21 8.68
CA TYR A 26 -7.53 0.17 8.55
C TYR A 26 -6.79 1.15 9.47
N GLU A 27 -6.30 0.67 10.61
CA GLU A 27 -5.46 1.43 11.53
C GLU A 27 -4.12 1.79 10.88
N ALA A 28 -3.51 0.86 10.14
CA ALA A 28 -2.27 1.11 9.42
C ALA A 28 -2.49 2.09 8.23
N LEU A 29 -3.61 1.96 7.51
CA LEU A 29 -4.07 2.94 6.50
C LEU A 29 -4.18 4.36 7.09
N LYS A 30 -4.85 4.52 8.24
CA LYS A 30 -4.96 5.83 8.92
C LYS A 30 -3.59 6.38 9.31
N ALA A 31 -2.70 5.52 9.81
CA ALA A 31 -1.37 5.94 10.21
C ALA A 31 -0.54 6.43 9.02
N CYS A 32 -0.73 5.86 7.83
CA CYS A 32 -0.04 6.30 6.62
C CYS A 32 -0.51 7.66 6.12
N ILE A 33 -1.81 7.95 6.22
CA ILE A 33 -2.34 9.31 5.97
C ILE A 33 -1.66 10.32 6.89
N ILE A 34 -1.60 10.02 8.20
CA ILE A 34 -0.98 10.90 9.20
C ILE A 34 0.51 11.11 8.88
N ALA A 35 1.23 10.02 8.59
CA ALA A 35 2.64 10.07 8.28
C ALA A 35 2.92 10.86 6.99
N GLY A 36 2.14 10.64 5.93
CA GLY A 36 2.27 11.38 4.66
C GLY A 36 2.02 12.88 4.80
N LEU A 37 1.00 13.26 5.58
CA LEU A 37 0.72 14.66 5.90
C LEU A 37 1.86 15.29 6.71
N ASN A 38 2.37 14.60 7.74
CA ASN A 38 3.49 15.10 8.54
C ASN A 38 4.75 15.31 7.68
N VAL A 39 5.01 14.39 6.76
CA VAL A 39 6.17 14.45 5.85
C VAL A 39 6.02 15.61 4.87
N SER A 40 4.82 15.79 4.31
CA SER A 40 4.48 16.92 3.45
C SER A 40 4.67 18.26 4.18
N LEU A 41 4.21 18.35 5.44
CA LEU A 41 4.39 19.54 6.29
C LEU A 41 5.86 19.79 6.66
N SER A 42 6.71 18.76 6.66
CA SER A 42 8.16 18.90 6.88
C SER A 42 8.94 19.31 5.63
N GLY A 43 8.25 19.55 4.50
CA GLY A 43 8.86 20.03 3.26
C GLY A 43 9.31 18.93 2.30
N ASN A 44 8.95 17.66 2.55
CA ASN A 44 9.14 16.58 1.57
C ASN A 44 7.78 16.20 0.95
N PRO A 45 7.47 16.64 -0.27
CA PRO A 45 6.23 16.27 -0.95
C PRO A 45 6.31 14.89 -1.63
N PHE A 46 7.46 14.22 -1.65
CA PHE A 46 7.64 12.93 -2.31
C PHE A 46 7.55 11.78 -1.31
N TRP A 47 6.32 11.35 -1.05
CA TRP A 47 6.04 10.24 -0.15
C TRP A 47 5.05 9.25 -0.77
N GLY A 48 5.17 8.01 -0.32
CA GLY A 48 4.27 6.93 -0.64
C GLY A 48 4.30 5.88 0.45
N TRP A 49 3.62 4.77 0.18
CA TRP A 49 3.46 3.68 1.11
C TRP A 49 3.16 2.39 0.34
N ASP A 50 3.37 1.25 0.98
CA ASP A 50 2.99 -0.03 0.40
C ASP A 50 1.48 -0.22 0.58
N ILE A 51 0.71 -0.04 -0.49
CA ILE A 51 -0.76 -0.07 -0.42
C ILE A 51 -1.27 -1.37 0.21
N ALA A 52 -2.20 -1.21 1.17
CA ALA A 52 -2.82 -2.31 1.91
C ALA A 52 -1.83 -3.24 2.65
N GLY A 53 -0.61 -2.78 2.92
CA GLY A 53 0.40 -3.52 3.66
C GLY A 53 1.22 -4.45 2.76
N PHE A 54 2.48 -4.67 3.17
CA PHE A 54 3.43 -5.48 2.40
C PHE A 54 3.71 -6.86 3.03
N SER A 55 3.42 -7.05 4.31
CA SER A 55 3.72 -8.27 5.07
C SER A 55 2.46 -9.04 5.46
N GLY A 56 2.61 -10.31 5.83
CA GLY A 56 1.50 -11.17 6.23
C GLY A 56 0.68 -11.72 5.05
N ASP A 57 -0.57 -12.10 5.35
CA ASP A 57 -1.54 -12.62 4.37
C ASP A 57 -1.99 -11.52 3.38
N LEU A 58 -2.76 -11.91 2.36
CA LEU A 58 -3.35 -10.94 1.45
C LEU A 58 -4.41 -10.10 2.20
N PRO A 59 -4.42 -8.77 1.97
CA PRO A 59 -5.37 -7.89 2.63
C PRO A 59 -6.80 -8.20 2.19
N GLU A 60 -7.77 -7.85 3.04
CA GLU A 60 -9.18 -7.86 2.65
C GLU A 60 -9.40 -7.04 1.38
N ILE A 61 -10.23 -7.54 0.47
CA ILE A 61 -10.45 -6.90 -0.84
C ILE A 61 -10.94 -5.45 -0.71
N ASP A 62 -11.75 -5.14 0.30
CA ASP A 62 -12.26 -3.78 0.51
C ASP A 62 -11.16 -2.84 1.02
N LEU A 63 -10.29 -3.31 1.92
CA LEU A 63 -9.11 -2.54 2.34
C LEU A 63 -8.16 -2.28 1.17
N TYR A 64 -7.94 -3.27 0.30
CA TYR A 64 -7.12 -3.10 -0.89
C TYR A 64 -7.68 -2.02 -1.81
N LYS A 65 -8.99 -2.04 -2.07
CA LYS A 65 -9.70 -1.01 -2.86
C LYS A 65 -9.55 0.38 -2.26
N ARG A 66 -9.81 0.53 -0.96
CA ARG A 66 -9.65 1.82 -0.26
C ARG A 66 -8.21 2.34 -0.28
N SER A 67 -7.24 1.43 -0.16
CA SER A 67 -5.82 1.78 -0.21
C SER A 67 -5.41 2.26 -1.60
N CYS A 68 -5.93 1.63 -2.66
CA CYS A 68 -5.73 2.08 -4.04
C CYS A 68 -6.37 3.45 -4.29
N GLU A 69 -7.62 3.64 -3.85
CA GLU A 69 -8.35 4.92 -3.96
C GLU A 69 -7.54 6.05 -3.30
N LEU A 70 -6.98 5.82 -2.10
CA LEU A 70 -6.10 6.80 -1.46
C LEU A 70 -4.82 7.03 -2.27
N ALA A 71 -4.15 5.96 -2.69
CA ALA A 71 -2.85 6.04 -3.35
C ALA A 71 -2.88 6.87 -4.64
N ILE A 72 -3.99 6.87 -5.37
CA ILE A 72 -4.20 7.71 -6.58
C ILE A 72 -4.06 9.21 -6.26
N PHE A 73 -4.38 9.62 -5.02
CA PHE A 73 -4.28 11.01 -4.57
C PHE A 73 -3.02 11.28 -3.74
N THR A 74 -2.05 10.34 -3.75
CA THR A 74 -0.75 10.52 -3.11
C THR A 74 0.36 10.71 -4.14
N PRO A 75 1.49 11.33 -3.77
CA PRO A 75 2.59 11.61 -4.71
C PRO A 75 3.19 10.36 -5.36
N ILE A 76 3.12 9.21 -4.69
CA ILE A 76 3.74 7.97 -5.15
C ILE A 76 2.76 6.82 -4.95
N PHE A 77 2.30 6.26 -6.06
CA PHE A 77 1.52 5.04 -6.10
C PHE A 77 2.46 3.83 -6.10
N GLN A 78 2.47 3.02 -5.04
CA GLN A 78 3.33 1.84 -4.92
C GLN A 78 2.60 0.66 -4.28
N PHE A 79 2.80 -0.54 -4.82
CA PHE A 79 2.55 -1.79 -4.12
C PHE A 79 3.87 -2.55 -3.94
N HIS A 80 3.95 -3.30 -2.85
CA HIS A 80 5.11 -4.12 -2.53
C HIS A 80 4.64 -5.34 -1.73
N SER A 81 5.41 -6.42 -1.83
CA SER A 81 5.19 -7.66 -1.08
C SER A 81 6.50 -8.09 -0.47
N GLU A 82 6.46 -8.47 0.81
CA GLU A 82 7.62 -9.03 1.52
C GLU A 82 8.08 -10.33 0.86
N HIS A 83 7.12 -11.17 0.48
CA HIS A 83 7.39 -12.43 -0.19
C HIS A 83 6.49 -12.54 -1.43
N SER A 84 7.08 -12.86 -2.57
CA SER A 84 6.38 -13.15 -3.83
C SER A 84 6.63 -14.61 -4.20
N GLY A 85 5.55 -15.36 -4.48
CA GLY A 85 5.62 -16.78 -4.86
C GLY A 85 5.59 -17.81 -3.71
N ASP A 86 5.98 -17.43 -2.49
CA ASP A 86 5.93 -18.27 -1.27
C ASP A 86 5.43 -17.40 -0.09
N PRO A 87 4.37 -17.75 0.68
CA PRO A 87 3.57 -18.97 0.64
C PRO A 87 2.71 -19.12 -0.62
N VAL A 88 2.21 -20.34 -0.88
CA VAL A 88 1.19 -20.63 -1.88
C VAL A 88 -0.18 -20.73 -1.18
N PRO A 89 -1.18 -19.92 -1.55
CA PRO A 89 -1.21 -18.97 -2.65
C PRO A 89 -0.36 -17.71 -2.41
N SER A 90 0.22 -17.19 -3.49
CA SER A 90 1.17 -16.06 -3.48
C SER A 90 0.65 -14.87 -2.69
N ALA A 91 1.47 -14.33 -1.79
CA ALA A 91 1.23 -13.06 -1.10
C ALA A 91 1.63 -11.84 -1.96
N GLU A 92 1.60 -11.95 -3.29
CA GLU A 92 1.89 -10.81 -4.18
C GLU A 92 0.75 -9.77 -4.14
N ARG A 93 1.05 -8.49 -3.89
CA ARG A 93 0.04 -7.41 -3.77
C ARG A 93 -0.33 -6.79 -5.12
N SER A 94 0.08 -7.43 -6.21
CA SER A 94 -0.26 -6.97 -7.53
C SER A 94 -1.76 -7.11 -7.80
N PRO A 95 -2.36 -6.19 -8.59
CA PRO A 95 -3.79 -6.21 -8.86
C PRO A 95 -4.26 -7.53 -9.48
N TRP A 96 -3.44 -8.14 -10.35
CA TRP A 96 -3.76 -9.42 -10.98
C TRP A 96 -3.74 -10.60 -9.99
N ASN A 97 -2.83 -10.62 -9.02
CA ASN A 97 -2.82 -11.66 -7.99
C ASN A 97 -4.02 -11.53 -7.04
N ILE A 98 -4.32 -10.29 -6.61
CA ILE A 98 -5.49 -9.99 -5.77
C ILE A 98 -6.79 -10.38 -6.51
N ALA A 99 -6.95 -9.98 -7.77
CA ALA A 99 -8.12 -10.32 -8.58
C ALA A 99 -8.28 -11.84 -8.74
N LYS A 100 -7.18 -12.56 -8.98
CA LYS A 100 -7.16 -14.02 -9.07
C LYS A 100 -7.53 -14.69 -7.74
N TYR A 101 -6.98 -14.21 -6.63
CA TYR A 101 -7.25 -14.76 -5.30
C TYR A 101 -8.73 -14.63 -4.90
N TYR A 102 -9.31 -13.46 -5.14
CA TYR A 102 -10.71 -13.18 -4.80
C TYR A 102 -11.71 -13.60 -5.89
N ASN A 103 -11.25 -14.19 -7.00
CA ASN A 103 -12.08 -14.51 -8.17
C ASN A 103 -12.90 -13.30 -8.65
N ASP A 104 -12.37 -12.08 -8.48
CA ASP A 104 -13.03 -10.80 -8.78
C ASP A 104 -12.61 -10.34 -10.19
N ILE A 105 -13.26 -10.92 -11.21
CA ILE A 105 -12.97 -10.69 -12.65
C ILE A 105 -13.30 -9.24 -13.09
N ILE A 106 -14.12 -8.51 -12.34
CA ILE A 106 -14.85 -7.33 -12.84
C ILE A 106 -14.14 -5.99 -12.54
N LYS A 107 -13.11 -5.94 -11.68
CA LYS A 107 -12.61 -4.65 -11.13
C LYS A 107 -11.27 -4.14 -11.64
N TYR A 108 -10.86 -4.58 -12.82
CA TYR A 108 -9.71 -4.00 -13.52
C TYR A 108 -9.90 -2.53 -13.92
N SER A 109 -11.14 -2.03 -14.04
CA SER A 109 -11.39 -0.68 -14.58
C SER A 109 -10.87 0.44 -13.66
N ILE A 110 -11.05 0.33 -12.34
CA ILE A 110 -10.58 1.39 -11.41
C ILE A 110 -9.05 1.49 -11.39
N PHE A 111 -8.33 0.38 -11.57
CA PHE A 111 -6.87 0.37 -11.50
C PHE A 111 -6.24 0.72 -12.87
N ILE A 112 -6.80 0.25 -13.97
CA ILE A 112 -6.27 0.50 -15.32
C ILE A 112 -6.59 1.93 -15.79
N ASP A 113 -7.77 2.47 -15.47
CA ASP A 113 -8.20 3.77 -16.01
C ASP A 113 -7.46 4.96 -15.37
N PHE A 114 -6.88 4.81 -14.18
CA PHE A 114 -6.23 5.91 -13.44
C PHE A 114 -4.70 5.80 -13.31
N VAL A 115 -4.10 4.60 -13.43
CA VAL A 115 -2.64 4.40 -13.26
C VAL A 115 -1.86 4.63 -14.57
N LEU A 116 -2.54 4.75 -15.72
CA LEU A 116 -1.92 4.97 -17.04
C LEU A 116 -1.91 6.43 -17.54
N LEU A 117 -2.21 7.41 -16.67
CA LEU A 117 -2.06 8.85 -16.96
C LEU A 117 -0.70 9.36 -16.46
#